data_AF-A0AAV2GTJ3-F1
#
_entry.id   AF-A0AAV2GTJ3-F1
#
_cell.length_a   1.000
_cell.length_b   1.000
_cell.length_c   1.000
_cell.angle_alpha   90.00
_cell.angle_beta   90.00
_cell.angle_gamma   90.00
#
_symmetry.space_group_name_H-M   'P 1'
#
loop_
_entity.id
_entity.type
_entity.pdbx_description
1 polymer ?
#
loop_
_entity_poly.entity_id
_entity_poly.type
_entity_poly.pdbx_seq_one_letter_code
_entity_poly.pdbx_strand_id
1 'polypeptide(L)'
;MPLICGPGHGIAIGSLGMYPNESPVKGIHVKNCTLTNTLNGLRIKSWPDREVCDASDIHFDDIIMNNVSFPIIIDQGYCPWNTCNTTGPSKVTISDVSFTNIQGTSGTPEIIHLNCSSLHPCQNVQLSNIDVKSTCGPPTSVCVNVKPTITGNIPPGC
;
A
#
# COMPACT_ATOMS: atom_id res chain seq x y z
N MET A 1 1.81 -24.27 -1.22
CA MET A 1 0.43 -23.95 -0.78
C MET A 1 0.29 -22.44 -0.79
N PRO A 2 -0.72 -21.85 -1.44
CA PRO A 2 -0.93 -20.41 -1.42
C PRO A 2 -1.28 -19.94 -0.01
N LEU A 3 -0.77 -18.77 0.39
CA LEU A 3 -1.11 -18.15 1.66
C LEU A 3 -2.54 -17.63 1.61
N ILE A 4 -3.39 -18.04 2.55
CA ILE A 4 -4.77 -17.55 2.66
C ILE A 4 -4.87 -16.70 3.92
N CYS A 5 -5.24 -15.45 3.74
CA CYS A 5 -5.39 -14.46 4.81
C CYS A 5 -6.85 -14.02 4.91
N GLY A 6 -7.38 -13.98 6.11
CA GLY A 6 -8.63 -13.31 6.40
C GLY A 6 -9.64 -14.14 7.19
N PRO A 7 -10.60 -13.48 7.86
CA PRO A 7 -10.78 -12.03 7.96
C PRO A 7 -9.66 -11.34 8.78
N GLY A 8 -9.49 -10.02 8.65
CA GLY A 8 -8.42 -9.28 9.35
C GLY A 8 -7.98 -7.98 8.67
N HIS A 9 -6.73 -7.54 8.91
CA HIS A 9 -6.22 -6.26 8.43
C HIS A 9 -5.35 -6.32 7.16
N GLY A 10 -5.25 -7.50 6.53
CA GLY A 10 -4.43 -7.71 5.34
C GLY A 10 -2.95 -7.94 5.65
N ILE A 11 -2.11 -7.80 4.62
CA ILE A 11 -0.66 -7.91 4.71
C ILE A 11 -0.10 -6.50 4.79
N ALA A 12 0.61 -6.19 5.88
CA ALA A 12 1.10 -4.84 6.14
C ALA A 12 2.61 -4.83 6.41
N ILE A 13 3.31 -3.87 5.83
CA ILE A 13 4.69 -3.49 6.15
C ILE A 13 4.62 -2.24 7.03
N GLY A 14 5.25 -2.31 8.21
CA GLY A 14 5.26 -1.23 9.20
C GLY A 14 4.35 -1.47 10.41
N SER A 15 4.06 -0.44 11.22
CA SER A 15 4.35 0.97 10.94
C SER A 15 5.84 1.30 11.04
N LEU A 16 6.35 2.01 10.04
CA LEU A 16 7.74 2.46 9.94
C LEU A 16 7.92 3.87 10.54
N GLY A 17 9.12 4.17 11.03
CA GLY A 17 9.50 5.49 11.55
C GLY A 17 8.94 5.80 12.94
N MET A 18 8.62 4.76 13.73
CA MET A 18 8.12 4.94 15.10
C MET A 18 9.25 5.12 16.11
N TYR A 19 10.34 4.37 15.93
CA TYR A 19 11.45 4.27 16.87
C TYR A 19 12.76 4.78 16.26
N PRO A 20 13.66 5.34 17.08
CA PRO A 20 14.98 5.74 16.61
C PRO A 20 15.80 4.53 16.21
N ASN A 21 16.61 4.68 15.16
CA ASN A 21 17.51 3.64 14.65
C ASN A 21 16.81 2.36 14.20
N GLU A 22 15.58 2.47 13.66
CA GLU A 22 14.95 1.36 12.95
C GLU A 22 15.85 0.87 11.82
N SER A 23 16.00 -0.45 11.72
CA SER A 23 16.71 -1.05 10.59
C SER A 23 15.89 -0.87 9.31
N PRO A 24 16.54 -0.61 8.15
CA PRO A 24 15.86 -0.54 6.88
C PRO A 24 15.08 -1.82 6.57
N VAL A 25 13.90 -1.67 5.96
CA VAL A 25 13.11 -2.79 5.46
C VAL A 25 13.41 -2.96 3.97
N LYS A 26 13.96 -4.12 3.59
CA LYS A 26 14.36 -4.37 2.21
C LYS A 26 14.16 -5.82 1.78
N GLY A 27 13.87 -6.04 0.49
CA GLY A 27 13.86 -7.37 -0.14
C GLY A 27 12.63 -8.19 0.21
N ILE A 28 11.47 -7.53 0.33
CA ILE A 28 10.22 -8.18 0.70
C ILE A 28 9.47 -8.59 -0.55
N HIS A 29 9.19 -9.89 -0.70
CA HIS A 29 8.37 -10.41 -1.79
C HIS A 29 7.16 -11.16 -1.21
N VAL A 30 5.97 -10.63 -1.47
CA VAL A 30 4.70 -11.26 -1.13
C VAL A 30 4.07 -11.76 -2.42
N LYS A 31 3.95 -13.08 -2.57
CA LYS A 31 3.44 -13.67 -3.80
C LYS A 31 2.47 -14.81 -3.58
N ASN A 32 1.58 -15.06 -4.54
CA ASN A 32 0.65 -16.19 -4.54
C ASN A 32 -0.21 -16.25 -3.26
N CYS A 33 -0.87 -15.14 -2.95
CA CYS A 33 -1.69 -14.99 -1.75
C CYS A 33 -3.16 -14.74 -2.11
N THR A 34 -4.07 -15.22 -1.26
CA THR A 34 -5.50 -14.92 -1.34
C THR A 34 -5.93 -14.20 -0.06
N LEU A 35 -6.48 -12.99 -0.20
CA LEU A 35 -7.02 -12.21 0.91
C LEU A 35 -8.54 -12.20 0.83
N THR A 36 -9.23 -12.60 1.89
CA THR A 36 -10.69 -12.71 1.92
C THR A 36 -11.29 -11.99 3.11
N ASN A 37 -12.27 -11.11 2.88
CA ASN A 37 -12.96 -10.34 3.92
C ASN A 37 -12.00 -9.58 4.86
N THR A 38 -10.92 -9.02 4.32
CA THR A 38 -9.99 -8.19 5.07
C THR A 38 -10.31 -6.70 4.88
N LEU A 39 -10.02 -5.90 5.91
CA LEU A 39 -10.17 -4.46 5.85
C LEU A 39 -9.23 -3.84 4.80
N ASN A 40 -7.97 -4.28 4.77
CA ASN A 40 -7.00 -3.85 3.77
C ASN A 40 -6.48 -5.07 3.02
N GLY A 41 -5.97 -4.85 1.80
CA GLY A 41 -5.26 -5.87 1.05
C GLY A 41 -3.78 -5.82 1.40
N LEU A 42 -3.05 -5.03 0.63
CA LEU A 42 -1.61 -4.84 0.71
C LEU A 42 -1.35 -3.42 1.20
N ARG A 43 -0.58 -3.27 2.28
CA ARG A 43 -0.39 -1.97 2.92
C ARG A 43 1.05 -1.70 3.31
N ILE A 44 1.58 -0.54 2.95
CA ILE A 44 2.80 0.03 3.54
C ILE A 44 2.38 1.26 4.35
N LYS A 45 2.81 1.35 5.61
CA LYS A 45 2.41 2.45 6.50
C LYS A 45 3.60 3.03 7.27
N SER A 46 3.70 4.36 7.33
CA SER A 46 4.72 5.07 8.11
C SER A 46 4.13 6.21 8.92
N TRP A 47 4.70 6.47 10.09
CA TRP A 47 4.31 7.60 10.94
C TRP A 47 4.64 8.96 10.29
N PRO A 48 3.79 9.98 10.45
CA PRO A 48 4.12 11.35 10.08
C PRO A 48 5.11 11.98 11.08
N ASP A 49 6.02 12.82 10.57
CA ASP A 49 6.98 13.68 11.30
C ASP A 49 7.55 13.11 12.61
N ARG A 50 8.09 11.89 12.51
CA ARG A 50 8.67 11.19 13.65
C ARG A 50 10.13 10.84 13.37
N GLU A 51 10.46 9.56 13.20
CA GLU A 51 11.83 9.10 12.96
C GLU A 51 12.10 8.81 11.48
N VAL A 52 13.39 8.82 11.11
CA VAL A 52 13.86 8.41 9.78
C VAL A 52 13.90 6.88 9.69
N CYS A 53 13.53 6.34 8.54
CA CYS A 53 13.59 4.91 8.23
C CYS A 53 13.53 4.75 6.70
N ASP A 54 14.03 3.63 6.18
CA ASP A 54 14.04 3.36 4.74
C ASP A 54 13.32 2.06 4.45
N ALA A 55 12.44 2.08 3.44
CA ALA A 55 11.78 0.91 2.89
C ALA A 55 12.00 0.84 1.38
N SER A 56 12.59 -0.25 0.90
CA SER A 56 12.90 -0.42 -0.53
C SER A 56 12.77 -1.86 -0.99
N ASP A 57 12.68 -2.11 -2.30
CA ASP A 57 12.72 -3.46 -2.87
C ASP A 57 11.58 -4.34 -2.29
N ILE A 58 10.35 -3.86 -2.50
CA ILE A 58 9.11 -4.45 -1.95
C ILE A 58 8.17 -4.79 -3.10
N HIS A 59 7.83 -6.08 -3.23
CA HIS A 59 7.11 -6.59 -4.38
C HIS A 59 5.90 -7.41 -3.95
N PHE A 60 4.74 -7.05 -4.47
CA PHE A 60 3.50 -7.80 -4.32
C PHE A 60 3.07 -8.35 -5.68
N ASP A 61 2.95 -9.67 -5.78
CA ASP A 61 2.75 -10.37 -7.05
C ASP A 61 1.69 -11.49 -6.95
N ASP A 62 0.88 -11.67 -7.98
CA ASP A 62 -0.13 -12.72 -8.08
C ASP A 62 -1.02 -12.82 -6.83
N ILE A 63 -1.80 -11.77 -6.58
CA ILE A 63 -2.65 -11.63 -5.39
C ILE A 63 -4.12 -11.69 -5.78
N ILE A 64 -4.88 -12.58 -5.12
CA ILE A 64 -6.34 -12.69 -5.27
C ILE A 64 -7.01 -11.99 -4.08
N MET A 65 -7.94 -11.08 -4.37
CA MET A 65 -8.71 -10.36 -3.37
C MET A 65 -10.18 -10.73 -3.45
N ASN A 66 -10.76 -11.14 -2.33
CA ASN A 66 -12.17 -11.48 -2.21
C ASN A 66 -12.82 -10.57 -1.17
N ASN A 67 -13.59 -9.59 -1.62
CA ASN A 67 -14.29 -8.64 -0.75
C ASN A 67 -13.33 -7.95 0.24
N VAL A 68 -12.22 -7.41 -0.27
CA VAL A 68 -11.25 -6.63 0.51
C VAL A 68 -11.66 -5.16 0.50
N SER A 69 -11.76 -4.48 1.64
CA SER A 69 -12.32 -3.10 1.63
C SER A 69 -11.37 -2.09 0.99
N PHE A 70 -10.08 -2.11 1.31
CA PHE A 70 -9.06 -1.20 0.77
C PHE A 70 -7.88 -1.99 0.17
N PRO A 71 -7.94 -2.33 -1.13
CA PRO A 71 -7.01 -3.27 -1.77
C PRO A 71 -5.53 -2.92 -1.67
N ILE A 72 -5.11 -1.73 -2.11
CA ILE A 72 -3.70 -1.36 -2.25
C ILE A 72 -3.48 0.00 -1.58
N ILE A 73 -2.58 0.05 -0.60
CA ILE A 73 -2.36 1.24 0.22
C ILE A 73 -0.86 1.50 0.44
N ILE A 74 -0.41 2.72 0.15
CA ILE A 74 0.76 3.34 0.78
C ILE A 74 0.24 4.53 1.58
N ASP A 75 0.42 4.51 2.90
CA ASP A 75 -0.03 5.57 3.79
C ASP A 75 1.14 6.11 4.62
N GLN A 76 1.73 7.21 4.14
CA GLN A 76 2.77 7.93 4.87
C GLN A 76 2.22 9.00 5.83
N GLY A 77 0.90 9.04 6.02
CA GLY A 77 0.20 9.84 7.04
C GLY A 77 -0.38 8.98 8.16
N TYR A 78 0.09 7.73 8.31
CA TYR A 78 -0.54 6.75 9.20
C TYR A 78 -0.57 7.25 10.64
N CYS A 79 -1.79 7.50 11.12
CA CYS A 79 -1.99 8.03 12.46
C CYS A 79 -3.00 7.25 13.29
N PRO A 80 -2.56 6.19 14.00
CA PRO A 80 -3.47 5.43 14.84
C PRO A 80 -3.97 6.27 16.02
N TRP A 81 -5.29 6.23 16.22
CA TRP A 81 -6.00 6.93 17.30
C TRP A 81 -5.82 8.46 17.33
N ASN A 82 -5.36 9.07 16.23
CA ASN A 82 -5.07 10.51 16.15
C ASN A 82 -4.02 10.98 17.18
N THR A 83 -3.05 10.13 17.53
CA THR A 83 -2.02 10.41 18.58
C THR A 83 -0.66 10.79 18.02
N CYS A 84 -0.62 11.38 16.82
CA CYS A 84 0.61 11.56 16.05
C CYS A 84 1.00 13.02 15.93
N ASN A 85 2.27 13.24 15.63
CA ASN A 85 2.73 14.58 15.29
C ASN A 85 2.31 14.91 13.85
N THR A 86 1.46 15.91 13.68
CA THR A 86 0.99 16.38 12.37
C THR A 86 1.68 17.67 11.93
N THR A 87 2.80 18.06 12.57
CA THR A 87 3.53 19.28 12.19
C THR A 87 4.27 19.17 10.86
N GLY A 88 4.51 17.96 10.38
CA GLY A 88 5.20 17.71 9.13
C GLY A 88 4.83 16.39 8.45
N PRO A 89 5.35 16.16 7.24
CA PRO A 89 5.19 14.90 6.53
C PRO A 89 6.11 13.81 7.09
N SER A 90 5.89 12.55 6.71
CA SER A 90 6.77 11.43 7.09
C SER A 90 8.20 11.63 6.59
N LYS A 91 9.17 11.24 7.43
CA LYS A 91 10.60 11.21 7.12
C LYS A 91 11.05 9.87 6.56
N VAL A 92 10.15 8.90 6.44
CA VAL A 92 10.44 7.58 5.90
C VAL A 92 10.55 7.66 4.39
N THR A 93 11.60 7.08 3.82
CA THR A 93 11.75 6.95 2.37
C THR A 93 11.15 5.63 1.89
N ILE A 94 10.45 5.65 0.77
CA ILE A 94 9.87 4.47 0.14
C ILE A 94 10.28 4.46 -1.33
N SER A 95 10.99 3.41 -1.76
CA SER A 95 11.41 3.25 -3.15
C SER A 95 11.24 1.82 -3.67
N ASP A 96 11.24 1.66 -5.00
CA ASP A 96 11.30 0.37 -5.67
C ASP A 96 10.21 -0.60 -5.19
N VAL A 97 8.96 -0.14 -5.30
CA VAL A 97 7.78 -0.89 -4.87
C VAL A 97 6.98 -1.33 -6.10
N SER A 98 6.59 -2.60 -6.20
CA SER A 98 5.68 -3.06 -7.26
C SER A 98 4.41 -3.73 -6.73
N PHE A 99 3.32 -3.44 -7.42
CA PHE A 99 2.04 -4.13 -7.29
C PHE A 99 1.69 -4.72 -8.66
N THR A 100 1.75 -6.04 -8.77
CA THR A 100 1.66 -6.75 -10.05
C THR A 100 0.63 -7.87 -9.96
N ASN A 101 -0.18 -8.02 -11.01
CA ASN A 101 -1.16 -9.10 -11.17
C ASN A 101 -2.09 -9.26 -9.94
N ILE A 102 -2.82 -8.19 -9.63
CA ILE A 102 -3.73 -8.16 -8.49
C ILE A 102 -5.16 -8.17 -9.02
N GLN A 103 -5.96 -9.15 -8.60
CA GLN A 103 -7.29 -9.36 -9.16
C GLN A 103 -8.33 -9.72 -8.11
N GLY A 104 -9.61 -9.49 -8.45
CA GLY A 104 -10.76 -9.96 -7.66
C GLY A 104 -11.75 -8.86 -7.33
N THR A 105 -12.20 -8.77 -6.07
CA THR A 105 -13.26 -7.85 -5.65
C THR A 105 -12.93 -7.01 -4.42
N SER A 106 -13.43 -5.78 -4.43
CA SER A 106 -13.31 -4.81 -3.36
C SER A 106 -14.67 -4.46 -2.76
N GLY A 107 -14.70 -4.28 -1.44
CA GLY A 107 -15.86 -3.77 -0.70
C GLY A 107 -16.00 -2.24 -0.78
N THR A 108 -15.04 -1.52 -1.36
CA THR A 108 -15.13 -0.07 -1.60
C THR A 108 -14.69 0.32 -3.02
N PRO A 109 -15.11 1.50 -3.53
CA PRO A 109 -14.66 2.03 -4.81
C PRO A 109 -13.15 2.30 -4.90
N GLU A 110 -12.52 2.70 -3.80
CA GLU A 110 -11.10 3.08 -3.79
C GLU A 110 -10.22 1.83 -3.77
N ILE A 111 -9.65 1.49 -4.92
CA ILE A 111 -8.80 0.31 -5.09
C ILE A 111 -7.35 0.64 -4.73
N ILE A 112 -6.87 1.79 -5.16
CA ILE A 112 -5.48 2.21 -4.99
C ILE A 112 -5.46 3.52 -4.22
N HIS A 113 -4.75 3.53 -3.09
CA HIS A 113 -4.50 4.72 -2.30
C HIS A 113 -2.99 4.87 -2.04
N LEU A 114 -2.32 5.71 -2.80
CA LEU A 114 -0.90 5.99 -2.63
C LEU A 114 -0.73 7.42 -2.10
N ASN A 115 -0.67 7.57 -0.78
CA ASN A 115 -0.42 8.83 -0.09
C ASN A 115 1.03 8.87 0.41
N CYS A 116 1.92 9.42 -0.42
CA CYS A 116 3.32 9.55 -0.12
C CYS A 116 3.67 10.91 0.52
N SER A 117 4.79 10.94 1.22
CA SER A 117 5.33 12.12 1.89
C SER A 117 5.65 13.21 0.87
N SER A 118 5.28 14.45 1.18
CA SER A 118 5.69 15.62 0.37
C SER A 118 7.16 15.96 0.56
N LEU A 119 7.78 15.57 1.68
CA LEU A 119 9.22 15.72 1.93
C LEU A 119 10.04 14.67 1.18
N HIS A 120 9.54 13.44 1.14
CA HIS A 120 10.16 12.32 0.43
C HIS A 120 9.12 11.60 -0.45
N PRO A 121 8.81 12.14 -1.65
CA PRO A 121 7.91 11.47 -2.61
C PRO A 121 8.36 10.04 -2.90
N CYS A 122 7.43 9.09 -3.00
CA CYS A 122 7.77 7.69 -3.27
C CYS A 122 8.43 7.57 -4.66
N GLN A 123 9.52 6.81 -4.75
CA GLN A 123 10.31 6.64 -5.97
C GLN A 123 10.11 5.25 -6.58
N ASN A 124 10.16 5.15 -7.92
CA ASN A 124 10.12 3.88 -8.64
C ASN A 124 8.96 2.94 -8.24
N VAL A 125 7.76 3.51 -8.00
CA VAL A 125 6.56 2.72 -7.76
C VAL A 125 6.00 2.20 -9.09
N GLN A 126 5.66 0.93 -9.15
CA GLN A 126 5.11 0.28 -10.34
C GLN A 126 3.74 -0.32 -10.05
N LEU A 127 2.78 -0.04 -10.93
CA LEU A 127 1.44 -0.60 -10.91
C LEU A 127 1.21 -1.37 -12.21
N SER A 128 0.98 -2.67 -12.13
CA SER A 128 0.76 -3.48 -13.32
C SER A 128 -0.34 -4.51 -13.16
N ASN A 129 -1.26 -4.54 -14.13
CA ASN A 129 -2.35 -5.51 -14.22
C ASN A 129 -3.15 -5.63 -12.90
N ILE A 130 -3.80 -4.52 -12.52
CA ILE A 130 -4.67 -4.45 -11.34
C ILE A 130 -6.12 -4.50 -11.81
N ASP A 131 -6.76 -5.67 -11.71
CA ASP A 131 -8.16 -5.94 -12.06
C ASP A 131 -8.98 -6.29 -10.81
N VAL A 132 -9.12 -5.32 -9.91
CA VAL A 132 -9.98 -5.42 -8.73
C VAL A 132 -11.27 -4.66 -8.97
N LYS A 133 -12.39 -5.36 -8.90
CA LYS A 133 -13.74 -4.82 -9.16
C LYS A 133 -14.39 -4.40 -7.85
N SER A 134 -14.84 -3.15 -7.77
CA SER A 134 -15.63 -2.68 -6.63
C SER A 134 -17.08 -3.14 -6.75
N THR A 135 -17.66 -3.61 -5.64
CA THR A 135 -19.10 -3.88 -5.52
C THR A 135 -19.92 -2.65 -5.14
N CYS A 136 -19.26 -1.54 -4.81
CA CYS A 136 -19.87 -0.35 -4.19
C CYS A 136 -19.78 0.92 -5.06
N GLY A 137 -19.41 0.79 -6.34
CA GLY A 137 -19.30 1.90 -7.29
C GLY A 137 -18.16 1.71 -8.30
N PRO A 138 -17.94 2.67 -9.20
CA PRO A 138 -16.81 2.63 -10.14
C PRO A 138 -15.46 2.56 -9.41
N PRO A 139 -14.54 1.67 -9.80
CA PRO A 139 -13.19 1.63 -9.24
C PRO A 139 -12.44 2.95 -9.42
N THR A 140 -11.76 3.42 -8.37
CA THR A 140 -10.94 4.65 -8.39
C THR A 140 -9.58 4.44 -7.75
N SER A 141 -8.66 5.33 -8.09
CA SER A 141 -7.31 5.40 -7.56
C SER A 141 -6.99 6.82 -7.08
N VAL A 142 -6.19 6.95 -6.04
CA VAL A 142 -5.68 8.22 -5.50
C VAL A 142 -4.17 8.13 -5.41
N CYS A 143 -3.47 9.07 -6.05
CA CYS A 143 -2.01 9.17 -6.03
C CYS A 143 -1.57 10.57 -5.59
N VAL A 144 -0.81 10.65 -4.50
CA VAL A 144 -0.29 11.89 -3.91
C VAL A 144 1.21 11.75 -3.68
N ASN A 145 2.00 12.70 -4.20
CA ASN A 145 3.46 12.70 -4.13
C ASN A 145 4.11 11.41 -4.64
N VAL A 146 3.55 10.83 -5.71
CA VAL A 146 4.08 9.65 -6.39
C VAL A 146 3.75 9.75 -7.87
N LYS A 147 4.65 9.25 -8.72
CA LYS A 147 4.43 9.12 -10.17
C LYS A 147 4.67 7.66 -10.55
N PRO A 148 3.66 6.79 -10.39
CA PRO A 148 3.86 5.37 -10.63
C PRO A 148 4.07 5.11 -12.12
N THR A 149 4.92 4.13 -12.44
CA THR A 149 4.95 3.55 -13.79
C THR A 149 3.78 2.59 -13.91
N ILE A 150 2.92 2.82 -14.90
CA ILE A 150 1.71 2.04 -15.12
C ILE A 150 1.90 1.13 -16.33
N THR A 151 1.56 -0.15 -16.20
CA THR A 151 1.62 -1.11 -17.32
C THR A 151 0.40 -2.02 -17.29
N GLY A 152 -0.37 -2.05 -18.39
CA GLY A 152 -1.60 -2.82 -18.48
C GLY A 152 -2.79 -2.10 -17.84
N ASN A 153 -3.80 -2.86 -17.42
CA ASN A 153 -5.03 -2.31 -16.86
C ASN A 153 -4.85 -1.92 -15.38
N ILE A 154 -5.31 -0.73 -15.00
CA ILE A 154 -5.46 -0.31 -13.60
C ILE A 154 -6.75 0.51 -13.43
N PRO A 155 -7.30 0.63 -12.22
CA PRO A 155 -8.37 1.58 -11.94
C PRO A 155 -7.91 3.05 -12.17
N PRO A 156 -8.77 3.92 -12.72
CA PRO A 156 -8.42 5.29 -13.06
C PRO A 156 -8.20 6.18 -11.82
N GLY A 157 -7.35 7.20 -11.94
CA GLY A 157 -7.16 8.26 -10.93
C GLY A 157 -5.72 8.44 -10.46
N CYS A 158 -4.86 7.48 -10.83
CA CYS A 158 -3.47 7.70 -11.13
C CYS A 158 -3.34 7.71 -12.68
#